data_AF-A0A0Q6LJU0-F1
#
_entry.id   AF-A0A0Q6LJU0-F1
#
_cell.length_a   1.000
_cell.length_b   1.000
_cell.length_c   1.000
_cell.angle_alpha   90.00
_cell.angle_beta   90.00
_cell.angle_gamma   90.00
#
_symmetry.space_group_name_H-M   'P 1'
#
loop_
_entity.id
_entity.type
_entity.pdbx_description
1 polymer ?
#
loop_
_entity_poly.entity_id
_entity_poly.type
_entity_poly.pdbx_seq_one_letter_code
_entity_poly.pdbx_strand_id
1 'polypeptide(L)'
;MARNRPTVADLRALKGKRQLSKLRVTTLEEAEAAERAGIDLLSVTYGLMLDPRFRDAAPTCFAVPGDEYGMMGATTDEILRTAVKLKAAGADAVYCSASAQTIRRLADERIPVCGHVGLIPTHSTWTGGFRAVGKTAETAEFVWRQVKELEEAGAFAAEIEVVPAAVAAAISKRTPLVMISMGAGAGCDAQYLFAEDVLGLNRGHYPRHAKVYRNLAAEFDRIQQERIAAFSEYAADIASGTYPGAGHMLGIDAGELRRFEDFLSGQT
;
A
#
# COMPACT_ATOMS: atom_id res chain seq x y z
N MET A 1 0.59 -23.70 -13.59
CA MET A 1 1.38 -22.83 -14.49
C MET A 1 1.85 -21.64 -13.70
N ALA A 2 3.10 -21.20 -13.85
CA ALA A 2 3.57 -19.96 -13.23
C ALA A 2 2.71 -18.80 -13.74
N ARG A 3 2.23 -17.94 -12.84
CA ARG A 3 1.47 -16.74 -13.22
C ARG A 3 2.43 -15.77 -13.89
N ASN A 4 2.04 -15.18 -15.02
CA ASN A 4 2.84 -14.12 -15.65
C ASN A 4 2.35 -12.77 -15.15
N ARG A 5 3.28 -11.82 -15.02
CA ARG A 5 2.95 -10.42 -14.75
C ARG A 5 2.17 -9.84 -15.93
N PRO A 6 0.94 -9.34 -15.73
CA PRO A 6 0.14 -8.80 -16.83
C PRO A 6 0.73 -7.48 -17.33
N THR A 7 0.44 -7.13 -18.57
CA THR A 7 0.74 -5.83 -19.16
C THR A 7 -0.49 -4.93 -19.17
N VAL A 8 -0.33 -3.63 -19.47
CA VAL A 8 -1.47 -2.72 -19.70
C VAL A 8 -2.40 -3.24 -20.80
N ALA A 9 -1.86 -3.90 -21.83
CA ALA A 9 -2.67 -4.48 -22.90
C ALA A 9 -3.53 -5.65 -22.38
N ASP A 10 -2.97 -6.51 -21.52
CA ASP A 10 -3.70 -7.60 -20.89
C ASP A 10 -4.83 -7.07 -20.00
N LEU A 11 -4.54 -6.05 -19.17
CA LEU A 11 -5.54 -5.41 -18.31
C LEU A 11 -6.70 -4.81 -19.14
N ARG A 12 -6.39 -4.13 -20.25
CA ARG A 12 -7.41 -3.63 -21.18
C ARG A 12 -8.19 -4.76 -21.86
N ALA A 13 -7.54 -5.86 -22.22
CA ALA A 13 -8.20 -7.00 -22.86
C ALA A 13 -9.15 -7.75 -21.92
N LEU A 14 -8.91 -7.71 -20.61
CA LEU A 14 -9.75 -8.29 -19.55
C LEU A 14 -10.94 -7.40 -19.16
N LYS A 15 -10.93 -6.11 -19.53
CA LYS A 15 -12.01 -5.16 -19.29
C LYS A 15 -13.38 -5.73 -19.68
N GLY A 16 -14.34 -5.70 -18.78
CA GLY A 16 -15.68 -6.26 -18.97
C GLY A 16 -15.76 -7.80 -19.11
N LYS A 17 -14.64 -8.53 -19.02
CA LYS A 17 -14.59 -10.01 -19.14
C LYS A 17 -14.25 -10.69 -17.82
N ARG A 18 -13.32 -10.12 -17.04
CA ARG A 18 -12.94 -10.61 -15.71
C ARG A 18 -12.74 -9.43 -14.78
N GLN A 19 -13.32 -9.52 -13.59
CA GLN A 19 -13.06 -8.55 -12.54
C GLN A 19 -11.73 -8.87 -11.84
N LEU A 20 -10.88 -7.85 -11.70
CA LEU A 20 -9.55 -7.95 -11.12
C LEU A 20 -9.56 -7.60 -9.63
N SER A 21 -8.67 -8.20 -8.87
CA SER A 21 -8.43 -7.91 -7.46
C SER A 21 -7.26 -6.94 -7.30
N LYS A 22 -7.45 -5.87 -6.52
CA LYS A 22 -6.39 -4.90 -6.18
C LYS A 22 -6.31 -4.71 -4.67
N LEU A 23 -5.10 -4.71 -4.11
CA LEU A 23 -4.85 -4.37 -2.71
C LEU A 23 -3.82 -3.26 -2.57
N ARG A 24 -3.98 -2.42 -1.54
CA ARG A 24 -2.91 -1.52 -1.06
C ARG A 24 -2.08 -2.33 -0.07
N VAL A 25 -0.78 -2.46 -0.33
CA VAL A 25 0.17 -3.09 0.59
C VAL A 25 1.26 -2.11 0.97
N THR A 26 1.77 -2.22 2.19
CA THR A 26 2.77 -1.30 2.75
C THR A 26 4.04 -2.01 3.22
N THR A 27 4.04 -3.33 3.33
CA THR A 27 5.20 -4.16 3.72
C THR A 27 5.54 -5.22 2.68
N LEU A 28 6.75 -5.80 2.76
CA LEU A 28 7.17 -6.90 1.90
C LEU A 28 6.38 -8.17 2.20
N GLU A 29 6.08 -8.42 3.46
CA GLU A 29 5.29 -9.57 3.92
C GLU A 29 3.86 -9.52 3.36
N GLU A 30 3.25 -8.33 3.33
CA GLU A 30 1.94 -8.13 2.71
C GLU A 30 2.00 -8.32 1.19
N ALA A 31 3.05 -7.83 0.53
CA ALA A 31 3.25 -8.01 -0.91
C ALA A 31 3.44 -9.49 -1.29
N GLU A 32 4.25 -10.22 -0.52
CA GLU A 32 4.46 -11.67 -0.68
C GLU A 32 3.15 -12.45 -0.44
N ALA A 33 2.43 -12.11 0.62
CA ALA A 33 1.15 -12.73 0.91
C ALA A 33 0.13 -12.49 -0.23
N ALA A 34 0.06 -11.27 -0.75
CA ALA A 34 -0.83 -10.92 -1.86
C ALA A 34 -0.46 -11.65 -3.17
N GLU A 35 0.83 -11.74 -3.49
CA GLU A 35 1.34 -12.52 -4.62
C GLU A 35 0.92 -14.00 -4.50
N ARG A 36 1.20 -14.63 -3.35
CA ARG A 36 0.90 -16.04 -3.10
C ARG A 36 -0.61 -16.33 -3.07
N ALA A 37 -1.41 -15.35 -2.65
CA ALA A 37 -2.87 -15.43 -2.67
C ALA A 37 -3.46 -15.21 -4.08
N GLY A 38 -2.67 -14.79 -5.06
CA GLY A 38 -3.11 -14.58 -6.43
C GLY A 38 -3.77 -13.22 -6.69
N ILE A 39 -3.47 -12.19 -5.90
CA ILE A 39 -3.95 -10.81 -6.13
C ILE A 39 -3.41 -10.27 -7.45
N ASP A 40 -4.26 -9.63 -8.26
CA ASP A 40 -3.91 -9.23 -9.62
C ASP A 40 -3.06 -7.94 -9.67
N LEU A 41 -3.46 -6.92 -8.90
CA LEU A 41 -2.81 -5.61 -8.86
C LEU A 41 -2.44 -5.21 -7.43
N LEU A 42 -1.32 -4.50 -7.28
CA LEU A 42 -0.91 -3.90 -6.02
C LEU A 42 -0.82 -2.38 -6.17
N SER A 43 -1.48 -1.66 -5.27
CA SER A 43 -1.08 -0.30 -4.94
C SER A 43 0.03 -0.39 -3.90
N VAL A 44 1.16 0.27 -4.14
CA VAL A 44 2.35 0.19 -3.26
C VAL A 44 2.88 1.57 -2.89
N THR A 45 3.45 1.71 -1.70
CA THR A 45 4.14 2.95 -1.31
C THR A 45 5.40 3.14 -2.15
N TYR A 46 5.95 4.36 -2.23
CA TYR A 46 7.21 4.55 -2.97
C TYR A 46 8.35 3.85 -2.23
N GLY A 47 8.39 3.95 -0.90
CA GLY A 47 9.36 3.23 -0.08
C GLY A 47 9.39 1.73 -0.35
N LEU A 48 8.21 1.08 -0.40
CA LEU A 48 8.13 -0.36 -0.68
C LEU A 48 8.54 -0.68 -2.13
N MET A 49 8.12 0.13 -3.10
CA MET A 49 8.49 -0.08 -4.51
C MET A 49 9.99 0.11 -4.75
N LEU A 50 10.64 0.98 -3.99
CA LEU A 50 12.08 1.24 -4.09
C LEU A 50 12.92 0.22 -3.30
N ASP A 51 12.30 -0.64 -2.49
CA ASP A 51 13.00 -1.76 -1.86
C ASP A 51 13.42 -2.76 -2.95
N PRO A 52 14.72 -3.09 -3.09
CA PRO A 52 15.20 -3.98 -4.14
C PRO A 52 14.60 -5.39 -4.05
N ARG A 53 14.07 -5.79 -2.88
CA ARG A 53 13.45 -7.11 -2.65
C ARG A 53 12.00 -7.17 -3.09
N PHE A 54 11.38 -6.04 -3.46
CA PHE A 54 9.95 -5.99 -3.80
C PHE A 54 9.59 -6.97 -4.92
N ARG A 55 10.40 -7.05 -5.97
CA ARG A 55 10.13 -7.96 -7.10
C ARG A 55 10.45 -9.43 -6.82
N ASP A 56 11.21 -9.72 -5.77
CA ASP A 56 11.36 -11.08 -5.27
C ASP A 56 10.12 -11.49 -4.47
N ALA A 57 9.56 -10.58 -3.67
CA ALA A 57 8.33 -10.81 -2.90
C ALA A 57 7.07 -10.89 -3.78
N ALA A 58 6.94 -10.01 -4.78
CA ALA A 58 5.79 -9.91 -5.67
C ALA A 58 6.20 -9.85 -7.17
N PRO A 59 6.72 -10.97 -7.72
CA PRO A 59 7.23 -11.03 -9.09
C PRO A 59 6.15 -10.84 -10.15
N THR A 60 4.88 -11.15 -9.87
CA THR A 60 3.85 -11.26 -10.91
C THR A 60 2.64 -10.35 -10.71
N CYS A 61 2.43 -9.81 -9.51
CA CYS A 61 1.46 -8.73 -9.30
C CYS A 61 1.78 -7.49 -10.16
N PHE A 62 0.74 -6.88 -10.74
CA PHE A 62 0.86 -5.60 -11.43
C PHE A 62 0.99 -4.46 -10.41
N ALA A 63 2.19 -3.90 -10.26
CA ALA A 63 2.48 -2.90 -9.24
C ALA A 63 2.27 -1.47 -9.75
N VAL A 64 1.45 -0.73 -9.02
CA VAL A 64 1.11 0.67 -9.26
C VAL A 64 1.48 1.48 -8.02
N PRO A 65 2.75 1.91 -7.89
CA PRO A 65 3.15 2.83 -6.84
C PRO A 65 2.38 4.15 -6.91
N GLY A 66 2.04 4.66 -5.74
CA GLY A 66 1.28 5.90 -5.60
C GLY A 66 1.00 6.30 -4.17
N ASP A 67 0.59 7.56 -4.05
CA ASP A 67 0.02 8.19 -2.86
C ASP A 67 0.92 8.14 -1.61
N GLU A 68 2.01 8.90 -1.69
CA GLU A 68 2.56 9.53 -0.50
C GLU A 68 2.01 10.95 -0.50
N TYR A 69 1.24 11.32 0.54
CA TYR A 69 0.74 12.68 0.77
C TYR A 69 1.81 13.78 0.57
N GLY A 70 3.10 13.42 0.62
CA GLY A 70 4.25 14.30 0.34
C GLY A 70 4.38 14.81 -1.10
N MET A 71 3.62 14.31 -2.08
CA MET A 71 3.60 14.89 -3.44
C MET A 71 2.52 15.99 -3.62
N MET A 72 1.76 16.32 -2.57
CA MET A 72 0.84 17.44 -2.56
C MET A 72 1.59 18.76 -2.83
N GLY A 73 1.36 19.36 -4.00
CA GLY A 73 2.03 20.61 -4.41
C GLY A 73 3.36 20.41 -5.16
N ALA A 74 3.74 19.17 -5.48
CA ALA A 74 4.85 18.91 -6.36
C ALA A 74 4.56 19.40 -7.79
N THR A 75 5.59 19.89 -8.46
CA THR A 75 5.55 20.26 -9.87
C THR A 75 5.42 19.02 -10.76
N THR A 76 4.93 19.21 -11.99
CA THR A 76 4.89 18.14 -13.00
C THR A 76 6.25 17.48 -13.21
N ASP A 77 7.35 18.25 -13.19
CA ASP A 77 8.70 17.71 -13.38
C ASP A 77 9.17 16.85 -12.20
N GLU A 78 8.81 17.20 -10.97
CA GLU A 78 9.10 16.38 -9.79
C GLU A 78 8.33 15.05 -9.85
N ILE A 79 7.05 15.11 -10.22
CA ILE A 79 6.22 13.92 -10.44
C ILE A 79 6.84 13.02 -11.52
N LEU A 80 7.27 13.60 -12.64
CA LEU A 80 7.90 12.85 -13.73
C LEU A 80 9.23 12.19 -13.28
N ARG A 81 10.11 12.92 -12.59
CA ARG A 81 11.37 12.36 -12.07
C ARG A 81 11.12 11.19 -11.11
N THR A 82 10.12 11.32 -10.23
CA THR A 82 9.72 10.23 -9.32
C THR A 82 9.17 9.04 -10.10
N ALA A 83 8.30 9.27 -11.08
CA ALA A 83 7.76 8.21 -11.92
C ALA A 83 8.86 7.43 -12.66
N VAL A 84 9.87 8.12 -13.21
CA VAL A 84 11.03 7.48 -13.85
C VAL A 84 11.80 6.59 -12.87
N LYS A 85 12.05 7.08 -11.64
CA LYS A 85 12.72 6.28 -10.59
C LYS A 85 11.92 5.02 -10.24
N LEU A 86 10.61 5.15 -10.06
CA LEU A 86 9.71 4.04 -9.73
C LEU A 86 9.68 3.00 -10.87
N LYS A 87 9.63 3.46 -12.13
CA LYS A 87 9.70 2.59 -13.31
C LYS A 87 11.04 1.84 -13.36
N ALA A 88 12.15 2.50 -13.07
CA ALA A 88 13.47 1.87 -13.00
C ALA A 88 13.57 0.82 -11.86
N ALA A 89 12.88 1.05 -10.74
CA ALA A 89 12.75 0.08 -9.65
C ALA A 89 11.79 -1.08 -9.95
N GLY A 90 11.19 -1.11 -11.15
CA GLY A 90 10.38 -2.22 -11.62
C GLY A 90 8.88 -2.03 -11.47
N ALA A 91 8.38 -0.84 -11.15
CA ALA A 91 6.94 -0.53 -11.20
C ALA A 91 6.37 -0.79 -12.61
N ASP A 92 5.11 -1.23 -12.70
CA ASP A 92 4.47 -1.48 -14.00
C ASP A 92 3.77 -0.23 -14.53
N ALA A 93 3.14 0.53 -13.62
CA ALA A 93 2.50 1.81 -13.87
C ALA A 93 2.77 2.78 -12.70
N VAL A 94 2.21 3.99 -12.75
CA VAL A 94 2.18 4.93 -11.62
C VAL A 94 0.75 5.39 -11.37
N TYR A 95 0.40 5.63 -10.12
CA TYR A 95 -0.83 6.33 -9.76
C TYR A 95 -0.58 7.84 -9.69
N CYS A 96 -1.49 8.64 -10.23
CA CYS A 96 -1.40 10.09 -10.22
C CYS A 96 -2.80 10.73 -10.19
N SER A 97 -3.10 11.47 -9.11
CA SER A 97 -4.34 12.26 -8.97
C SER A 97 -4.13 13.76 -9.22
N ALA A 98 -3.00 14.15 -9.82
CA ALA A 98 -2.70 15.54 -10.17
C ALA A 98 -3.46 15.98 -11.44
N SER A 99 -3.13 17.16 -11.96
CA SER A 99 -3.79 17.73 -13.13
C SER A 99 -3.71 16.83 -14.38
N ALA A 100 -4.69 16.97 -15.28
CA ALA A 100 -4.66 16.31 -16.59
C ALA A 100 -3.40 16.68 -17.40
N GLN A 101 -2.83 17.87 -17.22
CA GLN A 101 -1.55 18.27 -17.82
C GLN A 101 -0.40 17.39 -17.33
N THR A 102 -0.32 17.15 -16.02
CA THR A 102 0.70 16.27 -15.43
C THR A 102 0.54 14.84 -15.92
N ILE A 103 -0.69 14.32 -15.94
CA ILE A 103 -0.98 12.96 -16.42
C ILE A 103 -0.61 12.82 -17.89
N ARG A 104 -0.93 13.83 -18.72
CA ARG A 104 -0.53 13.87 -20.13
C ARG A 104 0.97 13.85 -20.28
N ARG A 105 1.70 14.66 -19.50
CA ARG A 105 3.16 14.67 -19.54
C ARG A 105 3.76 13.30 -19.22
N LEU A 106 3.23 12.59 -18.22
CA LEU A 106 3.66 11.23 -17.89
C LEU A 106 3.36 10.25 -19.04
N ALA A 107 2.17 10.32 -19.62
CA ALA A 107 1.73 9.45 -20.70
C ALA A 107 2.52 9.69 -22.00
N ASP A 108 2.85 10.93 -22.32
CA ASP A 108 3.68 11.32 -23.47
C ASP A 108 5.08 10.68 -23.38
N GLU A 109 5.63 10.58 -22.17
CA GLU A 109 6.88 9.88 -21.85
C GLU A 109 6.71 8.35 -21.72
N ARG A 110 5.56 7.82 -22.16
CA ARG A 110 5.22 6.39 -22.20
C ARG A 110 5.15 5.70 -20.85
N ILE A 111 4.97 6.46 -19.77
CA ILE A 111 4.71 5.93 -18.43
C ILE A 111 3.21 5.63 -18.31
N PRO A 112 2.79 4.36 -18.05
CA PRO A 112 1.38 4.07 -17.85
C PRO A 112 0.86 4.73 -16.57
N VAL A 113 -0.23 5.49 -16.68
CA VAL A 113 -0.83 6.21 -15.53
C VAL A 113 -2.20 5.64 -15.17
N CYS A 114 -2.37 5.36 -13.89
CA CYS A 114 -3.67 5.17 -13.25
C CYS A 114 -4.11 6.50 -12.61
N GLY A 115 -5.16 7.12 -13.13
CA GLY A 115 -5.73 8.33 -12.56
C GLY A 115 -6.69 8.05 -11.40
N HIS A 116 -7.40 9.08 -10.94
CA HIS A 116 -8.42 9.00 -9.90
C HIS A 116 -9.60 9.94 -10.25
N VAL A 117 -10.83 9.46 -10.11
CA VAL A 117 -12.08 10.24 -10.26
C VAL A 117 -13.06 9.97 -9.11
N GLY A 118 -14.05 10.84 -8.93
CA GLY A 118 -15.02 10.72 -7.84
C GLY A 118 -14.52 11.42 -6.58
N LEU A 119 -14.55 10.73 -5.44
CA LEU A 119 -13.95 11.24 -4.21
C LEU A 119 -12.43 11.06 -4.28
N ILE A 120 -11.68 12.12 -4.57
CA ILE A 120 -10.22 12.09 -4.49
C ILE A 120 -9.80 12.59 -3.09
N PRO A 121 -9.17 11.78 -2.23
CA PRO A 121 -8.85 12.17 -0.84
C PRO A 121 -8.05 13.48 -0.71
N THR A 122 -7.08 13.70 -1.61
CA THR A 122 -6.27 14.92 -1.67
C THR A 122 -7.08 16.17 -2.02
N HIS A 123 -8.28 16.02 -2.59
CA HIS A 123 -9.20 17.12 -2.92
C HIS A 123 -10.32 17.30 -1.88
N SER A 124 -10.27 16.58 -0.75
CA SER A 124 -11.34 16.58 0.25
C SER A 124 -11.71 17.97 0.77
N THR A 125 -10.77 18.91 0.88
CA THR A 125 -11.06 20.29 1.32
C THR A 125 -11.91 21.06 0.30
N TRP A 126 -11.70 20.83 -1.00
CA TRP A 126 -12.50 21.42 -2.08
C TRP A 126 -13.93 20.85 -2.10
N THR A 127 -14.10 19.60 -1.65
CA THR A 127 -15.40 18.89 -1.68
C THR A 127 -16.14 18.90 -0.33
N GLY A 128 -15.60 19.59 0.68
CA GLY A 128 -16.21 19.66 2.02
C GLY A 128 -16.14 18.36 2.81
N GLY A 129 -15.05 17.60 2.63
CA GLY A 129 -14.73 16.34 3.31
C GLY A 129 -14.90 15.10 2.42
N PHE A 130 -14.79 13.93 3.06
CA PHE A 130 -14.93 12.62 2.41
C PHE A 130 -16.39 12.30 2.10
N ARG A 131 -16.89 12.85 0.99
CA ARG A 131 -18.29 12.74 0.59
C ARG A 131 -18.44 11.99 -0.72
N ALA A 132 -19.56 11.28 -0.85
CA ALA A 132 -19.91 10.61 -2.09
C ALA A 132 -20.17 11.61 -3.21
N VAL A 133 -19.66 11.32 -4.41
CA VAL A 133 -19.83 12.13 -5.62
C VAL A 133 -20.71 11.37 -6.62
N GLY A 134 -21.53 12.07 -7.41
CA GLY A 134 -22.38 11.43 -8.42
C GLY A 134 -23.76 10.99 -7.93
N LYS A 135 -24.27 11.58 -6.83
CA LYS A 135 -25.62 11.30 -6.30
C LYS A 135 -26.74 11.99 -7.09
N THR A 136 -26.42 12.98 -7.91
CA THR A 136 -27.34 13.70 -8.81
C THR A 136 -26.84 13.55 -10.24
N ALA A 137 -27.70 13.78 -11.23
CA ALA A 137 -27.30 13.74 -12.63
C ALA A 137 -26.13 14.70 -12.94
N GLU A 138 -26.18 15.92 -12.42
CA GLU A 138 -25.12 16.93 -12.54
C GLU A 138 -23.78 16.44 -11.95
N THR A 139 -23.80 15.92 -10.72
CA THR A 139 -22.56 15.43 -10.10
C THR A 139 -22.06 14.14 -10.74
N ALA A 140 -22.93 13.35 -11.38
CA ALA A 140 -22.53 12.16 -12.14
C ALA A 140 -21.91 12.56 -13.49
N GLU A 141 -22.43 13.59 -14.15
CA GLU A 141 -21.83 14.20 -15.33
C GLU A 141 -20.43 14.77 -15.02
N PHE A 142 -20.26 15.38 -13.84
CA PHE A 142 -18.94 15.81 -13.37
C PHE A 142 -17.94 14.64 -13.27
N VAL A 143 -18.33 13.49 -12.71
CA VAL A 143 -17.47 12.29 -12.67
C VAL A 143 -17.14 11.80 -14.09
N TRP A 144 -18.13 11.81 -14.99
CA TRP A 144 -17.91 11.44 -16.39
C TRP A 144 -16.92 12.38 -17.10
N ARG A 145 -17.01 13.68 -16.86
CA ARG A 145 -16.05 14.67 -17.41
C ARG A 145 -14.63 14.43 -16.90
N GLN A 146 -14.45 14.13 -15.62
CA GLN A 146 -13.13 13.75 -15.08
C GLN A 146 -12.59 12.50 -15.79
N VAL A 147 -13.43 11.48 -16.02
CA VAL A 147 -13.02 10.28 -16.78
C VAL A 147 -12.57 10.65 -18.20
N LYS A 148 -13.28 11.56 -18.87
CA LYS A 148 -12.90 12.03 -20.20
C LYS A 148 -11.60 12.82 -20.21
N GLU A 149 -11.37 13.68 -19.23
CA GLU A 149 -10.08 14.37 -19.08
C GLU A 149 -8.92 13.37 -18.92
N LEU A 150 -9.11 12.31 -18.12
CA LEU A 150 -8.10 11.26 -17.96
C LEU A 150 -7.87 10.45 -19.25
N GLU A 151 -8.95 10.14 -19.99
CA GLU A 151 -8.86 9.49 -21.30
C GLU A 151 -8.03 10.35 -22.28
N GLU A 152 -8.36 11.64 -22.38
CA GLU A 152 -7.67 12.58 -23.26
C GLU A 152 -6.22 12.81 -22.85
N ALA A 153 -5.93 12.77 -21.55
CA ALA A 153 -4.57 12.84 -21.01
C ALA A 153 -3.77 11.54 -21.20
N GLY A 154 -4.37 10.46 -21.71
CA GLY A 154 -3.65 9.22 -22.02
C GLY A 154 -3.47 8.27 -20.83
N ALA A 155 -4.25 8.43 -19.75
CA ALA A 155 -4.32 7.43 -18.70
C ALA A 155 -4.79 6.07 -19.28
N PHE A 156 -4.39 4.95 -18.66
CA PHE A 156 -4.89 3.63 -19.05
C PHE A 156 -5.95 3.08 -18.10
N ALA A 157 -5.96 3.57 -16.87
CA ALA A 157 -6.87 3.16 -15.81
C ALA A 157 -7.26 4.38 -14.97
N ALA A 158 -8.35 4.26 -14.23
CA ALA A 158 -8.72 5.22 -13.21
C ALA A 158 -9.35 4.51 -12.01
N GLU A 159 -8.95 4.92 -10.82
CA GLU A 159 -9.70 4.65 -9.60
C GLU A 159 -10.98 5.49 -9.59
N ILE A 160 -12.10 4.87 -9.25
CA ILE A 160 -13.40 5.53 -9.08
C ILE A 160 -13.88 5.29 -7.66
N GLU A 161 -13.79 6.33 -6.84
CA GLU A 161 -13.98 6.22 -5.39
C GLU A 161 -15.31 6.84 -4.93
N VAL A 162 -16.06 6.09 -4.12
CA VAL A 162 -17.31 6.52 -3.44
C VAL A 162 -18.31 7.19 -4.41
N VAL A 163 -18.50 6.57 -5.59
CA VAL A 163 -19.52 6.91 -6.58
C VAL A 163 -20.66 5.88 -6.55
N PRO A 164 -21.95 6.25 -6.70
CA PRO A 164 -23.05 5.28 -6.76
C PRO A 164 -22.82 4.17 -7.79
N ALA A 165 -23.10 2.92 -7.39
CA ALA A 165 -22.74 1.75 -8.18
C ALA A 165 -23.30 1.74 -9.61
N ALA A 166 -24.55 2.20 -9.78
CA ALA A 166 -25.17 2.30 -11.10
C ALA A 166 -24.46 3.32 -12.02
N VAL A 167 -23.99 4.43 -11.44
CA VAL A 167 -23.24 5.47 -12.18
C VAL A 167 -21.87 4.93 -12.58
N ALA A 168 -21.13 4.34 -11.64
CA ALA A 168 -19.81 3.76 -11.91
C ALA A 168 -19.86 2.64 -12.96
N ALA A 169 -20.89 1.78 -12.91
CA ALA A 169 -21.13 0.75 -13.91
C ALA A 169 -21.46 1.34 -15.29
N ALA A 170 -22.26 2.41 -15.35
CA ALA A 170 -22.60 3.08 -16.60
C ALA A 170 -21.37 3.74 -17.25
N ILE A 171 -20.49 4.34 -16.44
CA ILE A 171 -19.21 4.94 -16.85
C ILE A 171 -18.26 3.85 -17.35
N SER A 172 -18.02 2.80 -16.55
CA SER A 172 -17.07 1.73 -16.90
C SER A 172 -17.38 1.08 -18.25
N LYS A 173 -18.67 0.89 -18.58
CA LYS A 173 -19.09 0.35 -19.89
C LYS A 173 -18.80 1.27 -21.10
N ARG A 174 -18.56 2.57 -20.88
CA ARG A 174 -18.48 3.59 -21.95
C ARG A 174 -17.10 4.23 -22.09
N THR A 175 -16.18 3.94 -21.17
CA THR A 175 -14.80 4.42 -21.21
C THR A 175 -13.85 3.29 -21.62
N PRO A 176 -12.80 3.55 -22.42
CA PRO A 176 -11.72 2.59 -22.64
C PRO A 176 -10.79 2.42 -21.43
N LEU A 177 -10.88 3.27 -20.40
CA LEU A 177 -10.08 3.11 -19.18
C LEU A 177 -10.47 1.84 -18.43
N VAL A 178 -9.49 1.16 -17.83
CA VAL A 178 -9.74 0.12 -16.84
C VAL A 178 -10.22 0.81 -15.57
N MET A 179 -11.49 0.63 -15.21
CA MET A 179 -12.07 1.30 -14.05
C MET A 179 -11.86 0.44 -12.80
N ILE A 180 -11.27 1.03 -11.77
CA ILE A 180 -10.93 0.37 -10.51
C ILE A 180 -11.86 0.91 -9.42
N SER A 181 -12.82 0.12 -8.97
CA SER A 181 -13.79 0.54 -7.95
C SER A 181 -13.16 0.54 -6.56
N MET A 182 -13.32 1.66 -5.84
CA MET A 182 -13.09 1.75 -4.41
C MET A 182 -14.38 2.26 -3.75
N GLY A 183 -15.22 1.33 -3.31
CA GLY A 183 -16.56 1.65 -2.81
C GLY A 183 -17.53 2.19 -3.86
N ALA A 184 -17.30 1.88 -5.14
CA ALA A 184 -18.15 2.24 -6.28
C ALA A 184 -18.91 1.03 -6.87
N GLY A 185 -18.96 -0.09 -6.14
CA GLY A 185 -19.72 -1.29 -6.49
C GLY A 185 -19.03 -2.22 -7.50
N ALA A 186 -19.68 -3.34 -7.78
CA ALA A 186 -19.11 -4.43 -8.59
C ALA A 186 -19.16 -4.21 -10.11
N GLY A 187 -19.65 -3.05 -10.58
CA GLY A 187 -19.82 -2.77 -12.02
C GLY A 187 -18.57 -2.30 -12.75
N CYS A 188 -17.43 -2.20 -12.06
CA CYS A 188 -16.13 -1.81 -12.61
C CYS A 188 -15.24 -3.04 -12.89
N ASP A 189 -14.09 -2.78 -13.52
CA ASP A 189 -13.18 -3.81 -14.04
C ASP A 189 -12.25 -4.39 -12.96
N ALA A 190 -12.02 -3.65 -11.88
CA ALA A 190 -11.29 -4.13 -10.71
C ALA A 190 -11.96 -3.68 -9.40
N GLN A 191 -11.70 -4.40 -8.31
CA GLN A 191 -12.10 -4.02 -6.94
C GLN A 191 -10.86 -3.77 -6.09
N TYR A 192 -10.86 -2.66 -5.36
CA TYR A 192 -9.73 -2.18 -4.60
C TYR A 192 -10.09 -1.99 -3.13
N LEU A 193 -9.26 -2.52 -2.24
CA LEU A 193 -9.28 -2.31 -0.79
C LEU A 193 -7.86 -2.14 -0.22
N PHE A 194 -7.77 -1.65 1.01
CA PHE A 194 -6.52 -1.60 1.75
C PHE A 194 -6.25 -2.96 2.41
N ALA A 195 -4.99 -3.43 2.40
CA ALA A 195 -4.61 -4.65 3.13
C ALA A 195 -4.92 -4.50 4.62
N GLU A 196 -4.69 -3.33 5.20
CA GLU A 196 -5.05 -2.99 6.58
C GLU A 196 -6.53 -3.28 6.90
N ASP A 197 -7.44 -2.97 5.98
CA ASP A 197 -8.86 -3.27 6.13
C ASP A 197 -9.14 -4.77 6.03
N VAL A 198 -8.57 -5.42 5.02
CA VAL A 198 -8.78 -6.86 4.74
C VAL A 198 -8.23 -7.74 5.86
N LEU A 199 -7.06 -7.38 6.39
CA LEU A 199 -6.36 -8.07 7.47
C LEU A 199 -6.91 -7.73 8.86
N GLY A 200 -7.76 -6.71 8.96
CA GLY A 200 -8.35 -6.26 10.22
C GLY A 200 -7.31 -5.66 11.17
N LEU A 201 -6.47 -4.78 10.64
CA LEU A 201 -5.46 -4.03 11.39
C LEU A 201 -5.97 -2.69 11.90
N ASN A 202 -7.00 -2.13 11.25
CA ASN A 202 -7.59 -0.87 11.66
C ASN A 202 -8.27 -0.97 13.03
N ARG A 203 -8.01 0.05 13.88
CA ARG A 203 -8.62 0.19 15.20
C ARG A 203 -9.69 1.28 15.15
N GLY A 204 -10.93 0.91 15.48
CA GLY A 204 -12.06 1.83 15.49
C GLY A 204 -12.87 1.80 14.19
N HIS A 205 -12.76 2.85 13.38
CA HIS A 205 -13.65 3.05 12.23
C HIS A 205 -13.11 2.37 10.97
N TYR A 206 -13.94 1.54 10.35
CA TYR A 206 -13.73 1.02 8.99
C TYR A 206 -14.60 1.81 8.00
N PRO A 207 -14.08 2.19 6.82
CA PRO A 207 -14.90 2.75 5.76
C PRO A 207 -16.06 1.82 5.42
N ARG A 208 -17.25 2.37 5.14
CA ARG A 208 -18.46 1.55 4.89
C ARG A 208 -18.33 0.51 3.77
N HIS A 209 -17.38 0.71 2.85
CA HIS A 209 -17.16 -0.13 1.69
C HIS A 209 -16.03 -1.16 1.90
N ALA A 210 -15.32 -1.08 3.02
CA ALA A 210 -14.32 -2.06 3.40
C ALA A 210 -14.98 -3.38 3.84
N LYS A 211 -14.22 -4.47 3.76
CA LYS A 211 -14.62 -5.77 4.27
C LYS A 211 -13.45 -6.42 4.98
N VAL A 212 -13.67 -6.77 6.25
CA VAL A 212 -12.69 -7.41 7.12
C VAL A 212 -12.76 -8.92 6.93
N TYR A 213 -11.61 -9.55 6.69
CA TYR A 213 -11.50 -11.00 6.52
C TYR A 213 -10.75 -11.68 7.66
N ARG A 214 -9.89 -10.95 8.38
CA ARG A 214 -9.11 -11.43 9.54
C ARG A 214 -9.11 -10.38 10.65
N ASN A 215 -8.59 -10.72 11.82
CA ASN A 215 -8.41 -9.80 12.94
C ASN A 215 -6.96 -9.86 13.42
N LEU A 216 -6.03 -9.37 12.60
CA LEU A 216 -4.62 -9.36 12.98
C LEU A 216 -4.31 -8.35 14.09
N ALA A 217 -5.15 -7.33 14.29
CA ALA A 217 -5.01 -6.43 15.43
C ALA A 217 -5.06 -7.18 16.78
N ALA A 218 -5.98 -8.14 16.94
CA ALA A 218 -6.06 -8.95 18.15
C ALA A 218 -4.83 -9.85 18.35
N GLU A 219 -4.28 -10.41 17.27
CA GLU A 219 -3.04 -11.20 17.37
C GLU A 219 -1.84 -10.35 17.73
N PHE A 220 -1.75 -9.12 17.19
CA PHE A 220 -0.71 -8.19 17.59
C PHE A 220 -0.87 -7.71 19.04
N ASP A 221 -2.09 -7.51 19.52
CA ASP A 221 -2.34 -7.20 20.93
C ASP A 221 -1.87 -8.35 21.83
N ARG A 222 -2.21 -9.59 21.47
CA ARG A 222 -1.75 -10.77 22.19
C ARG A 222 -0.23 -10.85 22.23
N ILE A 223 0.44 -10.73 21.07
CA ILE A 223 1.91 -10.73 20.99
C ILE A 223 2.52 -9.58 21.80
N GLN A 224 1.88 -8.41 21.82
CA GLN A 224 2.36 -7.28 22.59
C GLN A 224 2.27 -7.53 24.09
N GLN A 225 1.21 -8.21 24.57
CA GLN A 225 1.14 -8.64 25.97
C GLN A 225 2.24 -9.65 26.32
N GLU A 226 2.52 -10.61 25.44
CA GLU A 226 3.63 -11.57 25.66
C GLU A 226 4.99 -10.86 25.76
N ARG A 227 5.24 -9.84 24.91
CA ARG A 227 6.46 -9.02 25.01
C ARG A 227 6.57 -8.31 26.36
N ILE A 228 5.47 -7.70 26.81
CA ILE A 228 5.42 -7.01 28.11
C ILE A 228 5.66 -8.00 29.24
N ALA A 229 5.03 -9.18 29.21
CA ALA A 229 5.20 -10.20 30.22
C ALA A 229 6.66 -10.67 30.30
N ALA A 230 7.24 -11.08 29.16
CA ALA A 230 8.62 -11.54 29.10
C ALA A 230 9.63 -10.49 29.59
N PHE A 231 9.45 -9.22 29.21
CA PHE A 231 10.31 -8.14 29.68
C PHE A 231 10.12 -7.84 31.17
N SER A 232 8.90 -8.00 31.69
CA SER A 232 8.61 -7.81 33.12
C SER A 232 9.21 -8.93 33.97
N GLU A 233 9.13 -10.18 33.51
CA GLU A 233 9.77 -11.34 34.12
C GLU A 233 11.28 -11.17 34.16
N TYR A 234 11.89 -10.79 33.03
CA TYR A 234 13.32 -10.51 32.97
C TYR A 234 13.73 -9.39 33.93
N ALA A 235 12.95 -8.30 34.01
CA ALA A 235 13.22 -7.22 34.95
C ALA A 235 13.11 -7.68 36.41
N ALA A 236 12.15 -8.55 36.73
CA ALA A 236 12.01 -9.13 38.06
C ALA A 236 13.18 -10.07 38.42
N ASP A 237 13.69 -10.83 37.45
CA ASP A 237 14.87 -11.66 37.63
C ASP A 237 16.12 -10.83 37.94
N ILE A 238 16.30 -9.68 37.28
CA ILE A 238 17.39 -8.74 37.59
C ILE A 238 17.21 -8.15 39.00
N ALA A 239 16.00 -7.67 39.33
CA ALA A 239 15.74 -7.03 40.62
C ALA A 239 15.91 -7.98 41.81
N SER A 240 15.59 -9.27 41.62
CA SER A 240 15.75 -10.32 42.64
C SER A 240 17.14 -10.94 42.67
N GLY A 241 17.99 -10.68 41.67
CA GLY A 241 19.27 -11.36 41.50
C GLY A 241 19.15 -12.81 41.02
N THR A 242 17.97 -13.24 40.57
CA THR A 242 17.74 -14.57 39.97
C THR A 242 18.49 -14.71 38.66
N TYR A 243 18.57 -13.62 37.87
CA TYR A 243 19.43 -13.54 36.69
C TYR A 243 20.55 -12.51 36.89
N PRO A 244 21.80 -12.83 36.50
CA PRO A 244 22.25 -14.10 35.90
C PRO A 244 22.32 -15.23 36.93
N GLY A 245 21.67 -16.36 36.63
CA GLY A 245 21.86 -17.61 37.37
C GLY A 245 23.22 -18.28 37.10
N ALA A 246 23.56 -19.34 37.84
CA ALA A 246 24.85 -20.01 37.77
C ALA A 246 25.27 -20.48 36.36
N GLY A 247 24.34 -20.99 35.56
CA GLY A 247 24.61 -21.41 34.17
C GLY A 247 24.91 -20.27 33.20
N HIS A 248 24.66 -19.03 33.58
CA HIS A 248 24.96 -17.83 32.79
C HIS A 248 26.28 -17.17 33.20
N MET A 249 26.89 -17.61 34.31
CA MET A 249 28.13 -17.05 34.82
C MET A 249 29.33 -17.83 34.29
N LEU A 250 30.38 -17.11 33.90
CA LEU A 250 31.68 -17.69 33.61
C LEU A 250 32.55 -17.62 34.87
N GLY A 251 33.20 -18.74 35.20
CA GLY A 251 34.22 -18.78 36.24
C GLY A 251 35.59 -18.35 35.70
N ILE A 252 36.46 -17.97 36.62
CA ILE A 252 37.91 -17.81 36.39
C ILE A 252 38.65 -18.70 37.39
N ASP A 253 39.79 -19.25 36.98
CA ASP A 253 40.69 -19.95 37.90
C ASP A 253 41.12 -19.01 39.04
N ALA A 254 41.14 -19.52 40.27
CA ALA A 254 41.42 -18.71 41.45
C ALA A 254 42.84 -18.10 41.45
N GLY A 255 43.82 -18.78 40.84
CA GLY A 255 45.18 -18.29 40.71
C GLY A 255 45.34 -17.22 39.64
N GLU A 256 44.57 -17.30 38.56
CA GLU A 256 44.48 -16.22 37.55
C GLU A 256 43.78 -14.99 38.11
N LEU A 257 42.68 -15.16 38.87
CA LEU A 257 41.97 -14.05 39.51
C LEU A 257 42.87 -13.27 40.47
N ARG A 258 43.60 -13.98 41.34
CA ARG A 258 44.50 -13.35 42.31
C ARG A 258 45.60 -12.53 41.64
N ARG A 259 46.20 -13.04 40.56
CA ARG A 259 47.19 -12.29 39.77
C ARG A 259 46.61 -10.99 39.21
N PHE A 260 45.37 -11.02 38.75
CA PHE A 260 44.70 -9.83 38.23
C PHE A 260 44.38 -8.82 39.36
N GLU A 261 43.91 -9.28 40.51
CA GLU A 261 43.66 -8.43 41.69
C GLU A 261 44.94 -7.75 42.21
N ASP A 262 46.06 -8.47 42.25
CA ASP A 262 47.38 -7.93 42.62
C ASP A 262 47.83 -6.86 41.61
N PHE A 263 47.65 -7.11 40.31
CA PHE A 263 47.92 -6.13 39.25
C PHE A 263 47.10 -4.85 39.43
N LEU A 264 45.79 -4.95 39.72
CA LEU A 264 44.94 -3.79 39.95
C LEU A 264 45.37 -2.99 41.18
N SER A 265 45.72 -3.66 42.27
CA SER A 265 46.13 -3.01 43.52
C SER A 265 47.41 -2.20 43.37
N GLY A 266 48.33 -2.63 42.50
CA GLY A 266 49.57 -1.92 42.17
C GLY A 266 49.40 -0.74 41.20
N GLN A 267 48.19 -0.46 40.72
CA GLN A 267 47.86 0.69 39.85
C GLN A 267 47.24 1.88 40.63
N THR A 268 46.92 1.68 41.91
CA THR A 268 46.43 2.71 42.84
C THR A 268 47.58 3.36 43.58
#